data_AF-A0A7V0LRA5-F1
#
_entry.id   AF-A0A7V0LRA5-F1
#
_cell.length_a   1.000
_cell.length_b   1.000
_cell.length_c   1.000
_cell.angle_alpha   90.00
_cell.angle_beta   90.00
_cell.angle_gamma   90.00
#
_symmetry.space_group_name_H-M   'P 1'
#
loop_
_entity.id
_entity.type
_entity.pdbx_description
1 polymer ?
#
loop_
_entity_poly.entity_id
_entity_poly.type
_entity_poly.pdbx_seq_one_letter_code
_entity_poly.pdbx_strand_id
1 'polypeptide(L)'
;CGIYRQEIPTVVQLHDLEHGVVMLQYSPDIHPSERDALETFGRDEGSHIIVAPRSGMDEPIVLTAWTKRLGLQTGDHAALKAFYDRYAGNGPERGVPCPNQVDEAS
;
A
#
# COMPACT_ATOMS: atom_id res chain seq x y z
N CYS A 1 9.39 2.39 0.30
CA CYS A 1 8.16 2.59 -0.50
C CYS A 1 8.26 1.83 -1.81
N GLY A 2 7.17 1.66 -2.54
CA GLY A 2 7.17 1.06 -3.88
C GLY A 2 6.44 -0.28 -3.96
N ILE A 3 6.77 -1.08 -4.98
CA ILE A 3 5.96 -2.24 -5.39
C ILE A 3 6.69 -3.53 -5.04
N TYR A 4 5.95 -4.45 -4.42
CA TYR A 4 6.43 -5.77 -4.03
C TYR A 4 5.48 -6.84 -4.55
N ARG A 5 6.04 -7.94 -5.06
CA ARG A 5 5.28 -9.12 -5.51
C ARG A 5 5.20 -10.22 -4.45
N GLN A 6 5.77 -9.99 -3.27
CA GLN A 6 5.74 -10.90 -2.14
C GLN A 6 5.19 -10.18 -0.91
N GLU A 7 4.66 -10.96 0.04
CA GLU A 7 4.21 -10.41 1.30
C GLU A 7 5.38 -9.80 2.07
N ILE A 8 5.13 -8.66 2.68
CA ILE A 8 6.12 -7.96 3.51
C ILE A 8 5.97 -8.44 4.96
N PRO A 9 7.04 -8.71 5.71
CA PRO A 9 6.93 -9.05 7.12
C PRO A 9 6.20 -7.97 7.93
N THR A 10 5.31 -8.38 8.84
CA THR A 10 4.49 -7.44 9.65
C THR A 10 5.33 -6.41 10.41
N VAL A 11 6.50 -6.79 10.93
CA VAL A 11 7.41 -5.86 11.63
C VAL A 11 7.94 -4.75 10.71
N VAL A 12 8.23 -5.07 9.45
CA VAL A 12 8.68 -4.08 8.45
C VAL A 12 7.52 -3.13 8.13
N GLN A 13 6.32 -3.68 7.93
CA GLN A 13 5.12 -2.86 7.69
C GLN A 13 4.83 -1.89 8.85
N LEU A 14 4.96 -2.33 10.11
CA LEU A 14 4.75 -1.47 11.27
C LEU A 14 5.72 -0.27 11.27
N HIS A 15 7.00 -0.52 11.00
CA HIS A 15 7.99 0.55 10.88
C HIS A 15 7.65 1.54 9.76
N ASP A 16 7.26 1.05 8.58
CA ASP A 16 6.85 1.91 7.47
C ASP A 16 5.60 2.74 7.81
N LEU A 17 4.62 2.13 8.49
CA LEU A 17 3.42 2.83 8.97
C LEU A 17 3.76 3.93 9.99
N GLU A 18 4.77 3.72 10.86
CA GLU A 18 5.25 4.72 11.82
C GLU A 18 5.78 5.98 11.12
N HIS A 19 6.38 5.81 9.94
CA HIS A 19 6.86 6.89 9.10
C HIS A 19 5.80 7.48 8.16
N GLY A 20 4.55 7.05 8.29
CA GLY A 20 3.42 7.58 7.53
C GLY A 20 3.29 7.01 6.12
N VAL A 21 3.87 5.84 5.86
CA VAL A 21 3.63 5.11 4.61
C VAL A 21 2.22 4.52 4.63
N VAL A 22 1.53 4.57 3.49
CA VAL A 22 0.27 3.88 3.25
C VAL A 22 0.57 2.49 2.66
N MET A 23 0.15 1.42 3.34
CA MET A 23 0.16 0.07 2.78
C MET A 23 -1.10 -0.12 1.94
N LEU A 24 -0.96 -0.25 0.62
CA LEU A 24 -2.01 -0.71 -0.28
C LEU A 24 -1.81 -2.21 -0.53
N GLN A 25 -2.57 -3.01 0.21
CA GLN A 25 -2.47 -4.47 0.16
C GLN A 25 -3.62 -5.06 -0.64
N TYR A 26 -3.34 -6.16 -1.33
CA TYR A 26 -4.33 -6.88 -2.12
C TYR A 26 -4.26 -8.39 -1.89
N SER A 27 -5.40 -9.08 -2.00
CA SER A 27 -5.47 -10.53 -1.93
C SER A 27 -4.71 -11.14 -3.13
N PRO A 28 -3.89 -12.19 -2.94
CA PRO A 28 -3.23 -12.88 -4.05
C PRO A 28 -4.17 -13.40 -5.15
N ASP A 29 -5.47 -13.54 -4.83
CA ASP A 29 -6.48 -14.10 -5.72
C ASP A 29 -7.22 -13.05 -6.60
N ILE A 30 -6.88 -11.75 -6.48
CA ILE A 30 -7.51 -10.72 -7.34
C ILE A 30 -7.13 -10.89 -8.81
N HIS A 31 -7.93 -10.31 -9.70
CA HIS A 31 -7.67 -10.39 -11.13
C HIS A 31 -6.33 -9.68 -11.48
N PRO A 32 -5.50 -10.23 -12.38
CA PRO A 32 -4.20 -9.65 -12.73
C PRO A 32 -4.29 -8.19 -13.20
N SER A 33 -5.32 -7.82 -13.96
CA SER A 33 -5.50 -6.43 -14.41
C SER A 33 -5.80 -5.46 -13.28
N GLU A 34 -6.43 -5.94 -12.21
CA GLU A 34 -6.71 -5.11 -11.02
C GLU A 34 -5.42 -4.92 -10.23
N ARG A 35 -4.63 -5.98 -10.03
CA ARG A 35 -3.28 -5.88 -9.47
C ARG A 35 -2.45 -4.86 -10.24
N ASP A 36 -2.40 -4.95 -11.57
CA ASP A 36 -1.60 -4.05 -12.41
C ASP A 36 -2.07 -2.59 -12.27
N ALA A 37 -3.37 -2.35 -12.07
CA ALA A 37 -3.91 -1.02 -11.79
C ALA A 37 -3.47 -0.49 -10.40
N LEU A 38 -3.44 -1.35 -9.38
CA LEU A 38 -2.94 -0.98 -8.04
C LEU A 38 -1.44 -0.69 -8.07
N GLU A 39 -0.66 -1.49 -8.80
CA GLU A 39 0.77 -1.24 -8.99
C GLU A 39 1.02 0.09 -9.73
N THR A 40 0.24 0.37 -10.76
CA THR A 40 0.29 1.65 -11.50
C THR A 40 0.00 2.82 -10.57
N PHE A 41 -1.08 2.73 -9.76
CA PHE A 41 -1.41 3.74 -8.76
C PHE A 41 -0.24 3.99 -7.80
N GLY A 42 0.38 2.95 -7.27
CA GLY A 42 1.54 3.09 -6.39
C GLY A 42 2.75 3.74 -7.05
N ARG A 43 3.00 3.47 -8.34
CA ARG A 43 4.07 4.10 -9.12
C ARG A 43 3.78 5.58 -9.38
N ASP A 44 2.53 5.92 -9.68
CA ASP A 44 2.10 7.29 -9.95
C ASP A 44 2.22 8.19 -8.72
N GLU A 45 1.82 7.70 -7.54
CA GLU A 45 1.98 8.46 -6.29
C GLU A 45 3.44 8.57 -5.85
N GLY A 46 4.21 7.51 -6.05
CA GLY A 46 5.67 7.56 -6.03
C GLY A 46 6.33 7.96 -4.71
N SER A 47 5.60 8.09 -3.60
CA SER A 47 6.15 8.33 -2.28
C SER A 47 5.16 7.90 -1.20
N HIS A 48 5.66 7.53 -0.01
CA HIS A 48 4.82 7.16 1.14
C HIS A 48 3.70 6.16 0.83
N ILE A 49 3.93 5.27 -0.14
CA ILE A 49 3.05 4.16 -0.48
C ILE A 49 3.85 2.90 -0.70
N ILE A 50 3.29 1.77 -0.28
CA ILE A 50 3.76 0.43 -0.64
C ILE A 50 2.59 -0.35 -1.18
N VAL A 51 2.80 -1.04 -2.29
CA VAL A 51 1.82 -1.94 -2.89
C VAL A 51 2.35 -3.36 -2.80
N ALA A 52 1.62 -4.25 -2.12
CA ALA A 52 2.10 -5.62 -1.87
C ALA A 52 0.93 -6.60 -1.70
N PRO A 53 1.09 -7.89 -2.05
CA PRO A 53 0.09 -8.90 -1.73
C PRO A 53 0.01 -9.13 -0.22
N ARG A 54 -1.15 -9.60 0.25
CA ARG A 54 -1.37 -10.10 1.61
C ARG A 54 -2.48 -11.15 1.65
N SER A 55 -2.16 -12.35 2.11
CA SER A 55 -3.11 -13.43 2.32
C SER A 55 -3.94 -13.22 3.60
N GLY A 56 -5.13 -13.85 3.64
CA GLY A 56 -5.99 -13.87 4.82
C GLY A 56 -6.66 -12.54 5.17
N MET A 57 -6.86 -11.65 4.19
CA MET A 57 -7.62 -10.42 4.37
C MET A 57 -9.12 -10.67 4.18
N ASP A 58 -9.96 -9.95 4.93
CA ASP A 58 -11.43 -10.02 4.81
C ASP A 58 -11.94 -9.37 3.50
N GLU A 59 -11.33 -8.23 3.12
CA GLU A 59 -11.60 -7.54 1.87
C GLU A 59 -10.47 -7.79 0.85
N PRO A 60 -10.78 -7.85 -0.46
CA PRO A 60 -9.77 -8.16 -1.48
C PRO A 60 -8.70 -7.07 -1.59
N ILE A 61 -9.01 -5.82 -1.23
CA ILE A 61 -8.06 -4.71 -1.22
C ILE A 61 -8.19 -3.96 0.10
N VAL A 62 -7.06 -3.68 0.75
CA VAL A 62 -7.02 -3.00 2.04
C VAL A 62 -5.94 -1.92 2.00
N LEU A 63 -6.32 -0.69 2.35
CA LEU A 63 -5.37 0.38 2.66
C LEU A 63 -5.19 0.48 4.17
N THR A 64 -3.93 0.51 4.61
CA THR A 64 -3.57 0.73 6.00
C THR A 64 -2.65 1.94 6.10
N ALA A 65 -2.96 2.85 7.01
CA ALA A 65 -2.08 3.92 7.47
C ALA A 65 -2.02 3.87 9.00
N TRP A 66 -1.18 4.69 9.62
CA TRP A 66 -1.04 4.68 11.08
C TRP A 66 -2.40 4.81 11.79
N THR A 67 -2.84 3.76 12.49
CA THR A 67 -4.13 3.65 13.18
C THR A 67 -5.39 3.79 12.31
N LYS A 68 -5.25 3.66 10.98
CA LYS A 68 -6.34 3.83 10.01
C LYS A 68 -6.36 2.69 9.00
N ARG A 69 -7.56 2.26 8.63
CA ARG A 69 -7.77 1.17 7.66
C ARG A 69 -8.97 1.49 6.78
N LEU A 70 -8.91 1.09 5.52
CA LEU A 70 -10.01 1.11 4.57
C LEU A 70 -10.01 -0.20 3.79
N GLY A 71 -11.08 -0.98 3.88
CA GLY A 71 -11.31 -2.15 3.05
C GLY A 71 -12.13 -1.78 1.81
N LEU A 72 -11.77 -2.33 0.66
CA LEU A 72 -12.42 -2.11 -0.63
C LEU A 72 -12.69 -3.44 -1.31
N GLN A 73 -13.83 -3.53 -2.01
CA GLN A 73 -14.17 -4.68 -2.84
C GLN A 73 -13.48 -4.66 -4.21
N THR A 74 -13.09 -3.47 -4.67
CA THR A 74 -12.40 -3.25 -5.94
C THR A 74 -11.39 -2.11 -5.83
N GLY A 75 -10.47 -2.00 -6.79
CA GLY A 75 -9.48 -0.93 -6.93
C GLY A 75 -10.08 0.40 -7.36
N ASP A 76 -11.09 0.91 -6.64
CA ASP A 76 -11.70 2.22 -6.90
C ASP A 76 -10.66 3.34 -6.73
N HIS A 77 -10.22 3.88 -7.86
CA HIS A 77 -9.18 4.91 -7.90
C HIS A 77 -9.51 6.14 -7.04
N ALA A 78 -10.77 6.58 -6.99
CA ALA A 78 -11.15 7.75 -6.22
C ALA A 78 -11.03 7.47 -4.71
N ALA A 79 -11.42 6.27 -4.27
CA ALA A 79 -11.24 5.85 -2.87
C ALA A 79 -9.76 5.69 -2.49
N LEU A 80 -8.95 5.08 -3.38
CA LEU A 80 -7.50 4.94 -3.21
C LEU A 80 -6.85 6.32 -3.03
N LYS A 81 -7.14 7.25 -3.95
CA LYS A 81 -6.57 8.59 -3.94
C LYS A 81 -6.98 9.39 -2.70
N ALA A 82 -8.26 9.35 -2.33
CA ALA A 82 -8.77 10.06 -1.16
C ALA A 82 -8.13 9.57 0.14
N PHE A 83 -7.92 8.25 0.28
CA PHE A 83 -7.24 7.69 1.44
C PHE A 83 -5.75 8.07 1.45
N TYR A 84 -5.06 7.91 0.32
CA TYR A 84 -3.65 8.27 0.18
C TYR A 84 -3.43 9.75 0.53
N ASP A 85 -4.16 10.68 -0.09
CA ASP A 85 -4.03 12.12 0.15
C ASP A 85 -4.26 12.51 1.61
N ARG A 86 -5.11 11.76 2.30
CA ARG A 86 -5.44 12.02 3.70
C ARG A 86 -4.33 11.56 4.65
N TYR A 87 -3.64 10.48 4.35
CA TYR A 87 -2.82 9.75 5.33
C TYR A 87 -1.34 9.57 4.96
N ALA A 88 -0.96 9.69 3.70
CA ALA A 88 0.44 9.61 3.28
C ALA A 88 1.28 10.70 3.98
N GLY A 89 2.45 10.31 4.49
CA GLY A 89 3.33 11.18 5.29
C GLY A 89 2.81 11.49 6.70
N ASN A 90 1.72 10.85 7.13
CA ASN A 90 1.11 11.06 8.45
C ASN A 90 1.28 9.80 9.32
N GLY A 91 2.39 9.75 10.05
CA GLY A 91 2.64 8.80 11.13
C GLY A 91 3.20 9.50 12.38
N PRO A 92 3.53 8.77 13.46
CA PRO A 92 4.23 9.31 14.63
C PRO A 92 5.58 9.93 14.29
N GLU A 93 6.35 9.32 13.39
CA GLU A 93 7.72 9.74 13.04
C GLU A 93 7.77 10.34 11.63
N ARG A 94 7.20 11.54 11.51
CA ARG A 94 7.08 12.26 10.24
C ARG A 94 8.41 12.81 9.76
N GLY A 95 8.52 13.05 8.45
CA GLY A 95 9.67 13.72 7.84
C GLY A 95 10.79 12.78 7.42
N VAL A 96 10.58 11.46 7.52
CA VAL A 96 11.49 10.46 6.97
C VAL A 96 11.17 10.26 5.49
N PRO A 97 12.13 10.49 4.58
CA PRO A 97 11.93 10.18 3.17
C PRO A 97 11.71 8.68 2.98
N CYS A 98 10.71 8.33 2.20
CA CYS A 98 10.46 6.95 1.82
C CYS A 98 10.76 6.76 0.33
N PRO A 99 12.01 6.46 -0.05
CA PRO A 99 12.37 6.26 -1.44
C PRO A 99 11.64 5.05 -2.03
N ASN A 100 11.27 5.14 -3.31
CA ASN A 100 10.68 4.03 -4.04
C ASN A 100 11.73 2.95 -4.30
N GLN A 101 11.42 1.74 -3.87
CA GLN A 101 12.11 0.51 -4.14
C GLN A 101 11.11 -0.42 -4.83
N VAL A 102 11.51 -0.94 -5.98
CA VAL A 102 10.72 -1.92 -6.72
C VAL A 102 11.43 -3.24 -6.54
N ASP A 103 10.80 -4.19 -5.87
CA ASP A 103 11.34 -5.55 -5.79
C ASP A 103 10.65 -6.38 -6.87
N GLU A 104 11.23 -6.32 -8.08
CA GLU A 104 10.83 -7.16 -9.21
C GLU A 104 11.32 -8.58 -8.91
N ALA A 105 10.50 -9.38 -8.22
CA ALA A 105 10.75 -10.82 -8.10
C ALA A 105 10.95 -11.39 -9.51
N SER A 106 12.16 -11.92 -9.74
CA SER A 106 12.68 -12.46 -11.01
C SER A 106 11.89 -13.66 -11.52
#